data_AF-A0A2D0I986-F1
#
_entry.id   AF-A0A2D0I986-F1
#
_cell.length_a   1.000
_cell.length_b   1.000
_cell.length_c   1.000
_cell.angle_alpha   90.00
_cell.angle_beta   90.00
_cell.angle_gamma   90.00
#
_symmetry.space_group_name_H-M   'P 1'
#
loop_
_entity.id
_entity.type
_entity.pdbx_description
1 polymer ?
#
loop_
_entity_poly.entity_id
_entity_poly.type
_entity_poly.pdbx_seq_one_letter_code
_entity_poly.pdbx_strand_id
1 'polypeptide(L)'
;MKIESIMMIAFIGGLGLAVWKLYYFFPTKRLADDDTTPESVELLERIMIESYHEGISHSELYTAMQAHSDFDPEHFWRFNENRLRHLIEHYRFKNPDFRL
;
A
#
# COMPACT_ATOMS: atom_id res chain seq x y z
N MET A 1 6.09 -54.89 3.60
CA MET A 1 5.43 -53.64 3.17
C MET A 1 5.51 -53.57 1.65
N LYS A 2 4.40 -53.30 0.94
CA LYS A 2 4.41 -53.23 -0.53
C LYS A 2 5.00 -51.90 -0.99
N ILE A 3 5.63 -51.89 -2.18
CA ILE A 3 6.22 -50.68 -2.78
C ILE A 3 5.16 -49.58 -2.97
N GLU A 4 3.93 -49.96 -3.33
CA GLU A 4 2.76 -49.07 -3.42
C GLU A 4 2.51 -48.30 -2.12
N SER A 5 2.61 -48.98 -0.97
CA SER A 5 2.45 -48.35 0.35
C SER A 5 3.56 -47.35 0.66
N ILE A 6 4.79 -47.65 0.24
CA ILE A 6 5.94 -46.75 0.41
C ILE A 6 5.76 -45.48 -0.45
N MET A 7 5.34 -45.65 -1.71
CA MET A 7 5.07 -44.52 -2.61
C MET A 7 3.94 -43.62 -2.08
N MET A 8 2.87 -44.23 -1.57
CA MET A 8 1.75 -43.48 -0.98
C MET A 8 2.19 -42.68 0.25
N ILE A 9 2.99 -43.26 1.15
CA ILE A 9 3.52 -42.55 2.33
C ILE A 9 4.45 -41.41 1.92
N ALA A 10 5.35 -41.64 0.95
CA ALA A 10 6.25 -40.62 0.45
C ALA A 10 5.50 -39.45 -0.20
N PHE A 11 4.44 -39.75 -0.97
CA PHE A 11 3.60 -38.75 -1.59
C PHE A 11 2.85 -37.89 -0.56
N ILE A 12 2.20 -38.53 0.41
CA ILE A 12 1.48 -37.82 1.49
C ILE A 12 2.45 -36.97 2.32
N GLY A 13 3.64 -37.52 2.64
CA GLY A 13 4.69 -36.79 3.34
C GLY A 13 5.18 -35.57 2.56
N GLY A 14 5.47 -35.74 1.27
CA GLY A 14 5.88 -34.64 0.40
C GLY A 14 4.82 -33.55 0.25
N LEU A 15 3.55 -33.95 0.10
CA LEU A 15 2.43 -33.02 0.02
C LEU A 15 2.26 -32.23 1.33
N GLY A 16 2.35 -32.91 2.48
CA GLY A 16 2.28 -32.26 3.79
C GLY A 16 3.39 -31.24 3.99
N LEU A 17 4.63 -31.58 3.63
CA LEU A 17 5.76 -30.64 3.67
C LEU A 17 5.58 -29.44 2.74
N ALA A 18 5.02 -29.66 1.54
CA ALA A 18 4.76 -28.58 0.59
C ALA A 18 3.70 -27.60 1.13
N VAL A 19 2.60 -28.12 1.67
CA VAL A 19 1.54 -27.29 2.28
C VAL A 19 2.06 -26.55 3.50
N TRP A 20 2.83 -27.20 4.37
CA TRP A 20 3.43 -26.55 5.54
C TRP A 20 4.38 -25.42 5.13
N LYS A 21 5.23 -25.66 4.12
CA LYS A 21 6.13 -24.65 3.59
C LYS A 21 5.34 -23.47 3.03
N LEU A 22 4.32 -23.71 2.21
CA LEU A 22 3.46 -22.65 1.69
C LEU A 22 2.81 -21.86 2.84
N TYR A 23 2.22 -22.53 3.83
CA TYR A 23 1.62 -21.87 4.98
C TYR A 23 2.60 -20.97 5.74
N TYR A 24 3.84 -21.42 5.95
CA TYR A 24 4.89 -20.61 6.57
C TYR A 24 5.30 -19.41 5.71
N PHE A 25 5.30 -19.56 4.39
CA PHE A 25 5.66 -18.51 3.43
C PHE A 25 4.51 -17.56 3.10
N PHE A 26 3.26 -17.89 3.42
CA PHE A 26 2.14 -16.98 3.23
C PHE A 26 2.28 -15.83 4.24
N PRO A 27 2.50 -14.58 3.77
CA PRO A 27 2.57 -13.44 4.66
C PRO A 27 1.18 -13.19 5.25
N THR A 28 0.99 -13.61 6.50
CA THR A 28 -0.24 -13.35 7.28
C THR A 28 -0.23 -11.98 7.94
N LYS A 29 0.94 -11.32 7.97
CA LYS A 29 1.10 -9.97 8.48
C LYS A 29 1.03 -8.99 7.33
N ARG A 30 0.22 -7.93 7.49
CA ARG A 30 0.29 -6.74 6.65
C ARG A 30 1.74 -6.22 6.69
N LEU A 31 2.23 -5.70 5.57
CA LEU A 31 3.50 -5.00 5.56
C LEU A 31 3.41 -3.87 6.61
N ALA A 32 4.39 -3.79 7.50
CA ALA A 32 4.40 -2.78 8.56
C ALA A 32 4.44 -1.34 8.00
N ASP A 33 4.91 -1.22 6.76
CA ASP A 33 5.10 0.00 5.99
C ASP A 33 4.05 0.08 4.85
N ASP A 34 2.80 -0.23 5.18
CA ASP A 34 1.71 -0.16 4.21
C ASP A 34 1.12 1.25 4.15
N ASP A 35 1.68 2.06 3.25
CA ASP A 35 1.22 3.40 2.90
C ASP A 35 -0.20 3.45 2.30
N THR A 36 -0.86 2.30 2.10
CA THR A 36 -2.24 2.17 1.60
C THR A 36 -3.29 2.01 2.71
N THR A 37 -2.89 2.05 3.98
CA THR A 37 -3.85 2.03 5.09
C THR A 37 -4.78 3.26 5.08
N PRO A 38 -6.05 3.13 5.50
CA PRO A 38 -6.98 4.26 5.56
C PRO A 38 -6.43 5.46 6.32
N GLU A 39 -5.73 5.21 7.43
CA GLU A 39 -5.11 6.22 8.26
C GLU A 39 -4.00 6.98 7.52
N SER A 40 -3.21 6.26 6.70
CA SER A 40 -2.17 6.86 5.86
C SER A 40 -2.76 7.70 4.73
N VAL A 41 -3.88 7.27 4.16
CA VAL A 41 -4.60 8.03 3.13
C VAL A 41 -5.19 9.30 3.73
N GLU A 42 -5.80 9.24 4.90
CA GLU A 42 -6.32 10.41 5.61
C GLU A 42 -5.21 11.41 5.96
N LEU A 43 -4.05 10.92 6.41
CA LEU A 43 -2.88 11.76 6.66
C LEU A 43 -2.40 12.46 5.37
N LEU A 44 -2.29 11.73 4.26
CA LEU A 44 -1.93 12.31 2.97
C LEU A 44 -2.97 13.33 2.48
N GLU A 45 -4.26 13.07 2.67
CA GLU A 45 -5.34 14.03 2.33
C GLU A 45 -5.19 15.31 3.16
N ARG A 46 -4.89 15.20 4.46
CA ARG A 46 -4.64 16.37 5.32
C ARG A 46 -3.46 17.19 4.83
N ILE A 47 -2.31 16.54 4.60
CA ILE A 47 -1.09 17.18 4.08
C ILE A 47 -1.38 17.88 2.74
N MET A 48 -2.14 17.23 1.85
CA MET A 48 -2.54 17.80 0.56
C MET A 48 -3.35 19.08 0.73
N ILE A 49 -4.33 19.10 1.63
CA ILE A 49 -5.18 20.28 1.88
C ILE A 49 -4.37 21.41 2.52
N GLU A 50 -3.51 21.09 3.49
CA GLU A 50 -2.65 22.07 4.17
C GLU A 50 -1.61 22.67 3.22
N SER A 51 -1.16 21.90 2.22
CA SER A 51 -0.22 22.35 1.19
C SER A 51 -0.89 23.02 0.00
N TYR A 52 -2.23 22.97 -0.09
CA TYR A 52 -2.98 23.47 -1.24
C TYR A 52 -3.27 24.98 -1.12
N HIS A 53 -3.14 25.68 -2.25
CA HIS A 53 -3.65 27.03 -2.44
C HIS A 53 -4.29 27.16 -3.83
N GLU A 54 -5.20 28.11 -3.99
CA GLU A 54 -5.92 28.31 -5.25
C GLU A 54 -4.95 28.56 -6.43
N GLY A 55 -5.17 27.83 -7.53
CA GLY A 55 -4.36 27.93 -8.76
C GLY A 55 -2.99 27.26 -8.70
N ILE A 56 -2.69 26.47 -7.66
CA ILE A 56 -1.45 25.67 -7.59
C ILE A 56 -1.42 24.62 -8.69
N SER A 57 -0.30 24.49 -9.39
CA SER A 57 -0.15 23.40 -10.36
C SER A 57 0.05 22.04 -9.68
N HIS A 58 -0.23 20.96 -10.40
CA HIS A 58 -0.06 19.59 -9.89
C HIS A 58 1.37 19.29 -9.41
N SER A 59 2.38 19.76 -10.15
CA SER A 59 3.80 19.57 -9.81
C SER A 59 4.23 20.43 -8.63
N GLU A 60 3.69 21.64 -8.49
CA GLU A 60 3.93 22.50 -7.33
C GLU A 60 3.32 21.89 -6.08
N LEU A 61 2.09 21.38 -6.15
CA LEU A 61 1.44 20.70 -5.02
C LEU A 61 2.24 19.45 -4.60
N TYR A 62 2.70 18.65 -5.56
CA TYR A 62 3.55 17.50 -5.27
C TYR A 62 4.84 17.88 -4.53
N THR A 63 5.44 19.01 -4.93
CA THR A 63 6.66 19.52 -4.27
C THR A 63 6.34 20.07 -2.88
N ALA A 64 5.24 20.81 -2.73
CA ALA A 64 4.78 21.37 -1.45
C ALA A 64 4.47 20.27 -0.42
N MET A 65 3.79 19.21 -0.84
CA MET A 65 3.48 18.06 0.03
C MET A 65 4.75 17.35 0.52
N GLN A 66 5.75 17.14 -0.34
CA GLN A 66 7.03 16.52 0.08
C GLN A 66 7.82 17.41 1.03
N ALA A 67 7.63 18.73 0.97
CA ALA A 67 8.25 19.69 1.88
C ALA A 67 7.47 19.89 3.19
N HIS A 68 6.31 19.25 3.33
CA HIS A 68 5.45 19.40 4.50
C HIS A 68 6.07 18.75 5.74
N SER A 69 5.89 19.35 6.92
CA SER A 69 6.51 18.86 8.18
C SER A 69 6.06 17.46 8.56
N ASP A 70 4.81 17.13 8.25
CA ASP A 70 4.18 15.85 8.57
C ASP A 70 4.41 14.78 7.49
N PHE A 71 5.09 15.12 6.39
CA PHE A 71 5.39 14.17 5.34
C PHE A 71 6.61 13.34 5.71
N ASP A 72 6.40 12.05 5.94
CA ASP A 72 7.45 11.07 6.20
C ASP A 72 7.85 10.34 4.90
N PRO A 73 9.04 10.60 4.33
CA PRO A 73 9.48 9.96 3.09
C PRO A 73 9.72 8.46 3.21
N GLU A 74 10.01 7.94 4.41
CA GLU A 74 10.20 6.50 4.62
C GLU A 74 8.85 5.79 4.58
N HIS A 75 7.86 6.33 5.30
CA HIS A 75 6.49 5.80 5.34
C HIS A 75 5.75 5.98 4.00
N PHE A 76 5.98 7.09 3.29
CA PHE A 76 5.33 7.41 2.01
C PHE A 76 6.23 7.17 0.79
N TRP A 77 7.11 6.17 0.83
CA TRP A 77 8.11 5.94 -0.21
C TRP A 77 7.54 5.68 -1.63
N ARG A 78 6.26 5.26 -1.76
CA ARG A 78 5.59 5.10 -3.06
C ARG A 78 4.84 6.34 -3.54
N PHE A 79 4.87 7.43 -2.77
CA PHE A 79 4.23 8.67 -3.17
C PHE A 79 4.92 9.25 -4.41
N ASN A 80 4.13 9.57 -5.42
CA ASN A 80 4.56 10.11 -6.71
C ASN A 80 3.40 10.91 -7.33
N GLU A 81 3.65 11.58 -8.46
CA GLU A 81 2.64 12.41 -9.11
C GLU A 81 1.37 11.65 -9.52
N ASN A 82 1.47 10.37 -9.90
CA ASN A 82 0.29 9.55 -10.21
C ASN A 82 -0.52 9.25 -8.95
N ARG A 83 0.15 8.97 -7.83
CA ARG A 83 -0.51 8.75 -6.55
C ARG A 83 -1.17 10.02 -6.03
N LEU A 84 -0.56 11.19 -6.24
CA LEU A 84 -1.20 12.47 -5.97
C LEU A 84 -2.47 12.65 -6.83
N ARG A 85 -2.44 12.32 -8.12
CA ARG A 85 -3.65 12.40 -8.96
C ARG A 85 -4.78 11.53 -8.42
N HIS A 86 -4.47 10.30 -8.02
CA HIS A 86 -5.44 9.40 -7.41
C HIS A 86 -5.95 9.90 -6.05
N LEU A 87 -5.09 10.49 -5.23
CA LEU A 87 -5.47 11.11 -3.96
C LEU A 87 -6.46 12.26 -4.17
N ILE A 88 -6.21 13.11 -5.18
CA ILE A 88 -7.10 14.22 -5.53
C ILE A 88 -8.44 13.71 -6.07
N GLU A 89 -8.43 12.71 -6.96
CA GLU A 89 -9.65 12.07 -7.44
C GLU A 89 -10.45 11.46 -6.29
N HIS A 90 -9.77 10.75 -5.39
CA HIS A 90 -10.38 10.18 -4.19
C HIS A 90 -11.03 11.26 -3.31
N TYR A 91 -10.30 12.35 -3.06
CA TYR A 91 -10.79 13.46 -2.27
C TYR A 91 -11.97 14.19 -2.92
N ARG A 92 -11.99 14.33 -4.25
CA ARG A 92 -13.10 14.92 -5.01
C ARG A 92 -14.42 14.15 -4.89
N PHE A 93 -14.38 12.84 -4.64
CA PHE A 93 -15.61 12.10 -4.33
C PHE A 93 -16.22 12.53 -2.99
N LYS A 94 -15.39 12.97 -2.03
CA LYS A 94 -15.85 13.50 -0.74
C LYS A 94 -16.20 15.00 -0.84
N ASN A 95 -15.42 15.76 -1.62
CA ASN A 95 -15.55 17.22 -1.78
C ASN A 95 -15.54 17.62 -3.27
N PRO A 96 -16.71 17.69 -3.93
CA PRO A 96 -16.82 17.93 -5.38
C PRO A 96 -16.28 19.29 -5.85
N ASP A 97 -16.23 20.28 -4.97
CA ASP A 97 -15.79 21.65 -5.29
C ASP A 97 -14.26 21.80 -5.33
N PHE A 98 -13.50 20.77 -4.92
CA PHE A 98 -12.04 20.80 -4.91
C PHE A 98 -11.46 20.78 -6.33
N ARG A 99 -10.86 21.90 -6.74
CA ARG A 99 -10.20 22.08 -8.05
C ARG A 99 -8.74 22.45 -7.84
N LEU A 100 -7.88 22.01 -8.75
CA LEU A 100 -6.51 22.50 -8.89
C LEU A 100 -6.55 23.70 -9.84
#